data_AF-A0A813IY55-F1
#
_entry.id   AF-A0A813IY55-F1
#
_cell.length_a   1.000
_cell.length_b   1.000
_cell.length_c   1.000
_cell.angle_alpha   90.00
_cell.angle_beta   90.00
_cell.angle_gamma   90.00
#
_symmetry.space_group_name_H-M   'P 1'
#
loop_
_entity.id
_entity.type
_entity.pdbx_description
1 polymer ?
#
loop_
_entity_poly.entity_id
_entity_poly.type
_entity_poly.pdbx_seq_one_letter_code
_entity_poly.pdbx_strand_id
1 'polypeptide(L)'
;AEDPLQSESASALLLRAQRAFRAWQGEEYLSAGGALGTVPYGPELLKLIRRLHCRQGSGDEARCSLPLENESCNPEVVQAALGLVEEWATDRRDQNDCVAEPFVVAEVVGVVAGDGNDCTLRLLEKLDQGCSTTAPSAVVLRPEGRAASQLRRQARSQGLQGRVRILGLGPSLQDVVDEGVEVAVLFVNAAPGGHLEALQSAKQLLSLGQIASFVTELQNPHFVPGASDPLDIFELLVWHGYLIAPMEDPNRPFTMVGEVQQFVGDPSGLPRLRVVARLRRRQGRRWRSPAPSSRAGCLALGAGKGERPNSWAEVDESELLRKIRQVANLVSGVPPSDGKPLASGKQRRLGAVLSSGAFGHDPVLAGQVIATSRLVQMLFVFEPGSAIQLAAALQRQRGPSSPQSVALLSQVPDRETLCALAAHGVAVAAVSMTWLDRAAGWKPCRGSRVKLHLEVQSGLGRSGFELADILSAARLVLRKSQRWQLAGVYTHTCCAQDAEMTRRSLRAFSAAVVLVEVLVRGSGRRHRRDVLQVHIGGGLGSPGEAQRSALASLPRHWMVRVGQALFGSPGPGEAFLGRLVLLKAARCLSPGRPLRAA
;
A
#
# COMPACT_ATOMS: atom_id res chain seq x y z
N ALA A 1 10.12 -42.81 -32.31
CA ALA A 1 10.19 -44.21 -32.74
C ALA A 1 11.64 -44.67 -32.98
N GLU A 2 12.64 -43.81 -32.76
CA GLU A 2 14.06 -44.10 -33.02
C GLU A 2 14.91 -43.78 -31.78
N ASP A 3 14.73 -44.54 -30.70
CA ASP A 3 15.73 -44.76 -29.64
C ASP A 3 15.22 -45.91 -28.73
N PRO A 4 15.86 -47.10 -28.70
CA PRO A 4 15.36 -48.26 -27.97
C PRO A 4 16.01 -48.46 -26.59
N LEU A 5 16.42 -47.40 -25.88
CA LEU A 5 17.02 -47.54 -24.53
C LEU A 5 16.35 -46.69 -23.42
N GLN A 6 15.85 -47.43 -22.43
CA GLN A 6 15.31 -47.03 -21.11
C GLN A 6 13.85 -46.54 -21.03
N SER A 7 13.21 -46.96 -19.93
CA SER A 7 11.78 -47.31 -19.89
C SER A 7 10.90 -46.29 -19.16
N GLU A 8 10.34 -45.37 -19.92
CA GLU A 8 8.88 -45.22 -19.96
C GLU A 8 8.55 -45.05 -21.45
N SER A 9 7.95 -46.06 -22.08
CA SER A 9 7.90 -46.10 -23.55
C SER A 9 7.17 -44.88 -24.12
N ALA A 10 7.65 -44.35 -25.25
CA ALA A 10 6.98 -43.23 -25.92
C ALA A 10 5.49 -43.53 -26.19
N SER A 11 5.17 -44.81 -26.43
CA SER A 11 3.80 -45.32 -26.53
C SER A 11 2.97 -45.10 -25.27
N ALA A 12 3.52 -45.27 -24.06
CA ALA A 12 2.81 -45.02 -22.80
C ALA A 12 2.51 -43.53 -22.57
N LEU A 13 3.46 -42.65 -22.91
CA LEU A 13 3.24 -41.19 -22.91
C LEU A 13 2.19 -40.77 -23.95
N LEU A 14 2.24 -41.34 -25.16
CA LEU A 14 1.26 -41.11 -26.21
C LEU A 14 -0.14 -41.60 -25.78
N LEU A 15 -0.24 -42.76 -25.12
CA LEU A 15 -1.50 -43.30 -24.59
C LEU A 15 -2.10 -42.39 -23.51
N ARG A 16 -1.27 -41.83 -22.61
CA ARG A 16 -1.72 -40.86 -21.60
C ARG A 16 -2.25 -39.58 -22.26
N ALA A 17 -1.53 -39.05 -23.27
CA ALA A 17 -1.98 -37.87 -24.03
C ALA A 17 -3.30 -38.13 -24.78
N GLN A 18 -3.43 -39.28 -25.46
CA GLN A 18 -4.66 -39.68 -26.16
C GLN A 18 -5.85 -39.86 -25.20
N ARG A 19 -5.64 -40.45 -24.01
CA ARG A 19 -6.69 -40.59 -22.99
C ARG A 19 -7.13 -39.23 -22.44
N ALA A 20 -6.19 -38.33 -22.15
CA ALA A 20 -6.51 -36.96 -21.72
C ALA A 20 -7.29 -36.18 -22.78
N PHE A 21 -6.91 -36.30 -24.06
CA PHE A 21 -7.58 -35.64 -25.17
C PHE A 21 -9.01 -36.18 -25.41
N ARG A 22 -9.20 -37.51 -25.36
CA ARG A 22 -10.55 -38.12 -25.48
C ARG A 22 -11.46 -37.77 -24.30
N ALA A 23 -10.92 -37.68 -23.09
CA ALA A 23 -11.69 -37.23 -21.92
C ALA A 23 -12.14 -35.77 -22.05
N TRP A 24 -11.33 -34.92 -22.69
CA TRP A 24 -11.69 -33.53 -22.98
C TRP A 24 -12.80 -33.42 -24.05
N GLN A 25 -12.67 -34.12 -25.18
CA GLN A 25 -13.69 -34.10 -26.25
C GLN A 25 -15.05 -34.68 -25.83
N GLY A 26 -15.07 -35.59 -24.84
CA GLY A 26 -16.32 -36.18 -24.35
C GLY A 26 -17.22 -35.24 -23.55
N GLU A 27 -16.68 -34.15 -22.97
CA GLU A 27 -17.47 -33.20 -22.17
C GLU A 27 -18.10 -32.07 -23.03
N GLU A 28 -17.44 -31.62 -24.12
CA GLU A 28 -17.98 -30.54 -24.97
C GLU A 28 -19.30 -30.91 -25.68
N TYR A 29 -19.48 -32.19 -26.04
CA TYR A 29 -20.67 -32.67 -26.76
C TYR A 29 -21.94 -32.76 -25.90
N LEU A 30 -21.84 -32.58 -24.58
CA LEU A 30 -22.98 -32.65 -23.64
C LEU A 30 -23.42 -31.29 -23.09
N SER A 31 -22.72 -30.20 -23.44
CA SER A 31 -23.04 -28.84 -22.96
C SER A 31 -23.56 -27.86 -24.03
N ALA A 32 -23.60 -28.26 -25.29
CA ALA A 32 -24.10 -27.43 -26.39
C ALA A 32 -25.65 -27.47 -26.51
N GLY A 33 -26.35 -26.96 -25.50
CA GLY A 33 -27.82 -26.88 -25.52
C GLY A 33 -28.40 -25.92 -24.48
N GLY A 34 -28.56 -24.63 -24.82
CA GLY A 34 -29.21 -23.66 -23.93
C GLY A 34 -29.03 -22.18 -24.27
N ALA A 35 -29.92 -21.66 -25.12
CA ALA A 35 -30.47 -20.29 -25.18
C ALA A 35 -29.56 -19.02 -25.09
N LEU A 36 -29.77 -18.13 -26.07
CA LEU A 36 -29.39 -16.71 -26.07
C LEU A 36 -30.33 -15.86 -25.19
N GLY A 37 -29.81 -14.77 -24.61
CA GLY A 37 -30.59 -13.69 -23.97
C GLY A 37 -29.68 -12.56 -23.45
N THR A 38 -29.34 -11.57 -24.29
CA THR A 38 -29.96 -10.24 -24.39
C THR A 38 -29.87 -9.33 -23.14
N VAL A 39 -28.96 -8.37 -23.20
CA VAL A 39 -28.87 -7.14 -22.39
C VAL A 39 -29.83 -6.08 -22.97
N PRO A 40 -30.62 -5.36 -22.17
CA PRO A 40 -30.37 -3.91 -21.91
C PRO A 40 -30.82 -3.47 -20.48
N TYR A 41 -30.78 -2.21 -20.01
CA TYR A 41 -30.40 -0.88 -20.55
C TYR A 41 -29.63 -0.07 -19.47
N GLY A 42 -29.33 1.22 -19.71
CA GLY A 42 -28.63 2.13 -18.78
C GLY A 42 -29.41 3.41 -18.36
N PRO A 43 -28.82 4.61 -18.44
CA PRO A 43 -28.89 5.64 -17.40
C PRO A 43 -30.11 6.61 -17.40
N GLU A 44 -31.29 6.20 -17.84
CA GLU A 44 -32.47 7.10 -17.90
C GLU A 44 -33.17 7.33 -16.54
N LEU A 45 -32.97 6.46 -15.54
CA LEU A 45 -33.64 6.56 -14.24
C LEU A 45 -33.27 7.84 -13.45
N LEU A 46 -32.05 8.37 -13.65
CA LEU A 46 -31.58 9.60 -12.99
C LEU A 46 -32.17 10.90 -13.58
N LYS A 47 -32.70 10.87 -14.81
CA LYS A 47 -33.38 12.03 -15.41
C LYS A 47 -34.82 12.20 -14.90
N LEU A 48 -35.43 11.12 -14.37
CA LEU A 48 -36.79 11.14 -13.85
C LEU A 48 -36.86 11.83 -12.47
N ILE A 49 -35.88 11.56 -11.60
CA ILE A 49 -35.82 12.12 -10.23
C ILE A 49 -35.63 13.65 -10.26
N ARG A 50 -34.86 14.19 -11.20
CA ARG A 50 -34.65 15.64 -11.35
C ARG A 50 -35.85 16.44 -11.89
N ARG A 51 -36.95 15.78 -12.29
CA ARG A 51 -38.16 16.47 -12.82
C ARG A 51 -39.34 16.53 -11.84
N LEU A 52 -39.20 16.00 -10.62
CA LEU A 52 -40.28 15.88 -9.63
C LEU A 52 -40.10 16.74 -8.37
N HIS A 53 -39.27 17.79 -8.41
CA HIS A 53 -39.10 18.72 -7.28
C HIS A 53 -39.26 20.22 -7.60
N CYS A 54 -39.67 20.56 -8.83
CA CYS A 54 -40.02 21.94 -9.21
C CYS A 54 -41.35 21.99 -9.97
N ARG A 55 -42.49 21.84 -9.27
CA ARG A 55 -43.83 22.21 -9.79
C ARG A 55 -44.91 22.24 -8.69
N GLN A 56 -45.13 23.43 -8.13
CA GLN A 56 -46.33 24.01 -7.49
C GLN A 56 -45.84 25.06 -6.47
N GLY A 57 -46.15 26.35 -6.58
CA GLY A 57 -46.90 27.07 -7.62
C GLY A 57 -46.70 28.60 -7.53
N SER A 58 -47.50 29.34 -8.30
CA SER A 58 -47.63 30.82 -8.35
C SER A 58 -46.34 31.64 -8.51
N GLY A 59 -46.19 32.25 -9.69
CA GLY A 59 -45.04 33.04 -10.07
C GLY A 59 -44.81 34.33 -9.27
N ASP A 60 -43.53 34.57 -9.03
CA ASP A 60 -42.84 35.81 -9.36
C ASP A 60 -41.36 35.46 -9.63
N GLU A 61 -40.62 36.32 -10.36
CA GLU A 61 -39.18 36.13 -10.61
C GLU A 61 -38.33 36.42 -9.36
N ALA A 62 -38.43 35.54 -8.35
CA ALA A 62 -37.59 35.59 -7.17
C ALA A 62 -36.17 35.09 -7.50
N ARG A 63 -35.19 35.99 -7.42
CA ARG A 63 -33.77 35.63 -7.41
C ARG A 63 -33.49 34.74 -6.19
N CYS A 64 -33.03 33.51 -6.41
CA CYS A 64 -32.46 32.66 -5.35
C CYS A 64 -31.08 33.17 -4.93
N SER A 65 -31.02 34.36 -4.33
CA SER A 65 -29.88 34.83 -3.54
C SER A 65 -30.11 34.45 -2.09
N LEU A 66 -29.46 33.37 -1.64
CA LEU A 66 -29.33 33.07 -0.21
C LEU A 66 -28.62 34.26 0.47
N PRO A 67 -29.13 34.78 1.60
CA PRO A 67 -28.36 35.71 2.39
C PRO A 67 -27.17 34.97 3.00
N LEU A 68 -25.96 35.44 2.74
CA LEU A 68 -24.82 35.17 3.60
C LEU A 68 -25.03 36.02 4.86
N GLU A 69 -25.66 35.43 5.87
CA GLU A 69 -25.74 36.05 7.19
C GLU A 69 -24.33 36.17 7.77
N ASN A 70 -23.97 37.37 8.21
CA ASN A 70 -22.70 37.62 8.90
C ASN A 70 -22.78 37.03 10.31
N GLU A 71 -22.56 35.72 10.45
CA GLU A 71 -22.46 35.07 11.75
C GLU A 71 -21.21 35.57 12.51
N SER A 72 -21.45 36.42 13.50
CA SER A 72 -20.45 36.84 14.46
C SER A 72 -20.02 35.67 15.36
N CYS A 73 -18.71 35.39 15.42
CA CYS A 73 -18.01 34.62 16.46
C CYS A 73 -18.81 33.47 17.12
N ASN A 74 -18.71 32.26 16.56
CA ASN A 74 -19.33 31.08 17.18
C ASN A 74 -18.60 30.74 18.52
N PRO A 75 -19.31 30.75 19.67
CA PRO A 75 -18.69 30.57 20.99
C PRO A 75 -18.14 29.16 21.24
N GLU A 76 -18.60 28.15 20.50
CA GLU A 76 -18.13 26.76 20.62
C GLU A 76 -16.65 26.63 20.24
N VAL A 77 -16.20 27.36 19.21
CA VAL A 77 -14.80 27.39 18.77
C VAL A 77 -13.91 27.89 19.91
N VAL A 78 -14.33 28.97 20.57
CA VAL A 78 -13.61 29.58 21.69
C VAL A 78 -13.59 28.66 22.90
N GLN A 79 -14.70 27.99 23.23
CA GLN A 79 -14.73 27.04 24.35
C GLN A 79 -13.90 25.77 24.09
N ALA A 80 -13.96 25.20 22.87
CA ALA A 80 -13.13 24.05 22.50
C ALA A 80 -11.63 24.38 22.58
N ALA A 81 -11.24 25.56 22.09
CA ALA A 81 -9.87 26.06 22.17
C ALA A 81 -9.36 26.23 23.61
N LEU A 82 -10.19 26.77 24.51
CA LEU A 82 -9.82 26.95 25.91
C LEU A 82 -9.64 25.61 26.62
N GLY A 83 -10.55 24.66 26.38
CA GLY A 83 -10.41 23.29 26.90
C GLY A 83 -9.10 22.62 26.47
N LEU A 84 -8.64 22.85 25.22
CA LEU A 84 -7.34 22.34 24.75
C LEU A 84 -6.15 22.96 25.51
N VAL A 85 -6.19 24.27 25.78
CA VAL A 85 -5.11 24.94 26.51
C VAL A 85 -5.12 24.57 28.00
N GLU A 86 -6.30 24.47 28.63
CA GLU A 86 -6.43 24.00 30.01
C GLU A 86 -5.93 22.56 30.17
N GLU A 87 -6.26 21.66 29.23
CA GLU A 87 -5.77 20.28 29.22
C GLU A 87 -4.24 20.22 29.05
N TRP A 88 -3.67 21.01 28.13
CA TRP A 88 -2.23 21.11 27.92
C TRP A 88 -1.50 21.68 29.14
N ALA A 89 -2.04 22.75 29.75
CA ALA A 89 -1.49 23.38 30.95
C ALA A 89 -1.62 22.48 32.19
N THR A 90 -2.55 21.54 32.20
CA THR A 90 -2.68 20.52 33.24
C THR A 90 -1.62 19.42 33.06
N ASP A 91 -1.46 18.90 31.83
CA ASP A 91 -0.43 17.89 31.51
C ASP A 91 1.00 18.36 31.80
N ARG A 92 1.30 19.65 31.55
CA ARG A 92 2.59 20.26 31.90
C ARG A 92 2.82 20.38 33.41
N ARG A 93 1.77 20.69 34.18
CA ARG A 93 1.83 20.73 35.66
C ARG A 93 2.10 19.34 36.24
N ASP A 94 1.40 18.31 35.76
CA ASP A 94 1.58 16.93 36.22
C ASP A 94 2.97 16.35 35.92
N GLN A 95 3.68 16.87 34.91
CA GLN A 95 5.02 16.44 34.54
C GLN A 95 6.16 17.09 35.36
N ASN A 96 5.85 18.01 36.28
CA ASN A 96 6.84 18.83 37.03
C ASN A 96 7.80 19.66 36.15
N ASP A 97 7.50 19.81 34.85
CA ASP A 97 8.28 20.59 33.88
C ASP A 97 7.91 22.09 33.89
N CYS A 98 7.16 22.56 34.90
CA CYS A 98 6.80 23.98 35.10
C CYS A 98 7.97 24.84 35.61
N VAL A 99 9.10 24.80 34.91
CA VAL A 99 9.97 25.98 34.80
C VAL A 99 9.27 26.98 33.87
N ALA A 100 9.52 28.28 34.05
CA ALA A 100 8.79 29.38 33.40
C ALA A 100 9.13 29.55 31.89
N GLU A 101 8.94 28.50 31.09
CA GLU A 101 9.12 28.56 29.64
C GLU A 101 7.90 29.19 28.95
N PRO A 102 8.10 30.06 27.93
CA PRO A 102 7.01 30.66 27.18
C PRO A 102 6.33 29.62 26.27
N PHE A 103 5.01 29.65 26.23
CA PHE A 103 4.21 28.83 25.31
C PHE A 103 3.47 29.70 24.30
N VAL A 104 3.09 29.14 23.16
CA VAL A 104 2.57 29.93 22.04
C VAL A 104 1.24 29.41 21.52
N VAL A 105 0.18 30.21 21.55
CA VAL A 105 -0.93 30.03 20.62
C VAL A 105 -0.52 30.64 19.26
N ALA A 106 -1.05 30.14 18.16
CA ALA A 106 -0.77 30.64 16.83
C ALA A 106 -2.05 30.65 16.01
N GLU A 107 -2.26 31.65 15.18
CA GLU A 107 -3.36 31.72 14.21
C GLU A 107 -2.81 32.16 12.85
N VAL A 108 -2.53 31.17 11.99
CA VAL A 108 -2.16 31.41 10.60
C VAL A 108 -3.44 31.69 9.81
N VAL A 109 -3.80 32.97 9.76
CA VAL A 109 -4.82 33.49 8.85
C VAL A 109 -4.24 33.54 7.43
N GLY A 110 -4.95 32.95 6.47
CA GLY A 110 -4.74 33.17 5.04
C GLY A 110 -5.87 34.03 4.49
N VAL A 111 -5.55 35.28 4.12
CA VAL A 111 -6.40 36.30 3.47
C VAL A 111 -7.92 36.07 3.54
N VAL A 112 -8.57 36.54 4.61
CA VAL A 112 -10.03 36.76 4.63
C VAL A 112 -10.30 38.20 5.03
N ALA A 113 -11.04 38.92 4.18
CA ALA A 113 -11.55 40.26 4.49
C ALA A 113 -12.88 40.14 5.24
N GLY A 114 -12.85 40.15 6.57
CA GLY A 114 -14.04 40.07 7.43
C GLY A 114 -13.73 40.27 8.92
N ASP A 115 -14.77 40.49 9.73
CA ASP A 115 -14.69 40.98 11.13
C ASP A 115 -14.28 39.91 12.18
N GLY A 116 -13.37 38.99 11.84
CA GLY A 116 -12.96 37.89 12.73
C GLY A 116 -12.24 38.30 14.02
N ASN A 117 -11.81 39.57 14.14
CA ASN A 117 -10.95 40.05 15.23
C ASN A 117 -11.55 39.85 16.64
N ASP A 118 -12.87 40.02 16.82
CA ASP A 118 -13.52 39.99 18.15
C ASP A 118 -13.47 38.59 18.79
N CYS A 119 -13.43 37.54 17.97
CA CYS A 119 -13.42 36.15 18.44
C CYS A 119 -12.04 35.74 18.98
N THR A 120 -10.99 36.08 18.23
CA THR A 120 -9.59 35.97 18.66
C THR A 120 -9.35 36.71 19.97
N LEU A 121 -9.93 37.91 20.14
CA LEU A 121 -9.77 38.72 21.35
C LEU A 121 -10.44 38.10 22.59
N ARG A 122 -11.66 37.55 22.48
CA ARG A 122 -12.29 36.83 23.59
C ARG A 122 -11.54 35.56 23.98
N LEU A 123 -10.92 34.89 23.01
CA LEU A 123 -10.02 33.78 23.28
C LEU A 123 -8.78 34.25 24.06
N LEU A 124 -8.14 35.34 23.62
CA LEU A 124 -6.99 35.97 24.31
C LEU A 124 -7.31 36.35 25.76
N GLU A 125 -8.46 37.00 26.00
CA GLU A 125 -8.90 37.40 27.34
C GLU A 125 -9.12 36.21 28.27
N LYS A 126 -9.76 35.13 27.79
CA LYS A 126 -9.96 33.92 28.60
C LYS A 126 -8.66 33.13 28.84
N LEU A 127 -7.72 33.14 27.89
CA LEU A 127 -6.39 32.57 28.09
C LEU A 127 -5.59 33.33 29.16
N ASP A 128 -5.67 34.66 29.18
CA ASP A 128 -5.02 35.49 30.19
C ASP A 128 -5.61 35.27 31.60
N GLN A 129 -6.93 35.05 31.68
CA GLN A 129 -7.63 34.72 32.93
C GLN A 129 -7.29 33.31 33.47
N GLY A 130 -6.99 32.34 32.59
CA GLY A 130 -6.70 30.96 32.98
C GLY A 130 -5.26 30.70 33.46
N CYS A 131 -4.29 31.51 33.01
CA CYS A 131 -2.87 31.26 33.25
C CYS A 131 -2.24 32.27 34.23
N SER A 132 -2.14 31.89 35.51
CA SER A 132 -1.59 32.74 36.59
C SER A 132 -0.06 32.94 36.55
N THR A 133 0.62 32.57 35.46
CA THR A 133 2.09 32.58 35.34
C THR A 133 2.60 33.86 34.68
N THR A 134 3.79 34.31 35.08
CA THR A 134 4.46 35.50 34.53
C THR A 134 5.16 35.28 33.18
N ALA A 135 5.15 34.05 32.64
CA ALA A 135 5.80 33.69 31.38
C ALA A 135 5.00 34.20 30.15
N PRO A 136 5.66 34.60 29.06
CA PRO A 136 4.98 35.00 27.83
C PRO A 136 4.13 33.88 27.22
N SER A 137 2.85 34.17 26.97
CA SER A 137 1.88 33.30 26.30
C SER A 137 1.61 33.84 24.89
N ALA A 138 2.52 33.57 23.95
CA ALA A 138 2.55 34.32 22.69
C ALA A 138 1.39 33.94 21.76
N VAL A 139 0.85 34.86 20.94
CA VAL A 139 -0.23 34.54 19.98
C VAL A 139 0.12 34.99 18.56
N VAL A 140 0.54 34.03 17.73
CA VAL A 140 1.07 34.22 16.37
C VAL A 140 -0.05 34.42 15.36
N LEU A 141 -0.69 35.58 15.42
CA LEU A 141 -1.72 36.00 14.49
C LEU A 141 -1.12 36.43 13.13
N ARG A 142 -1.67 35.92 12.01
CA ARG A 142 -1.33 36.36 10.62
C ARG A 142 -2.40 37.22 9.90
N PRO A 143 -3.19 38.11 10.56
CA PRO A 143 -4.11 38.99 9.85
C PRO A 143 -3.35 39.96 8.93
N GLU A 144 -3.87 40.22 7.75
CA GLU A 144 -3.31 41.22 6.84
C GLU A 144 -3.84 42.63 7.12
N GLY A 145 -3.05 43.64 6.71
CA GLY A 145 -3.48 45.04 6.67
C GLY A 145 -4.01 45.62 7.99
N ARG A 146 -5.24 46.12 7.96
CA ARG A 146 -5.85 46.88 9.08
C ARG A 146 -6.12 46.02 10.31
N ALA A 147 -6.48 44.74 10.12
CA ALA A 147 -6.80 43.81 11.20
C ALA A 147 -5.59 43.56 12.13
N ALA A 148 -4.40 43.29 11.59
CA ALA A 148 -3.14 43.21 12.37
C ALA A 148 -2.89 44.46 13.22
N SER A 149 -3.12 45.63 12.63
CA SER A 149 -2.89 46.91 13.28
C SER A 149 -3.94 47.20 14.36
N GLN A 150 -5.14 46.64 14.24
CA GLN A 150 -6.20 46.72 15.25
C GLN A 150 -5.93 45.74 16.40
N LEU A 151 -5.74 44.44 16.12
CA LEU A 151 -5.38 43.42 17.10
C LEU A 151 -4.14 43.80 17.92
N ARG A 152 -3.09 44.30 17.28
CA ARG A 152 -1.91 44.83 18.01
C ARG A 152 -2.30 45.97 18.96
N ARG A 153 -3.03 46.99 18.48
CA ARG A 153 -3.47 48.12 19.33
C ARG A 153 -4.36 47.67 20.50
N GLN A 154 -5.23 46.69 20.28
CA GLN A 154 -6.15 46.19 21.28
C GLN A 154 -5.43 45.34 22.35
N ALA A 155 -4.51 44.47 21.93
CA ALA A 155 -3.57 43.80 22.83
C ALA A 155 -2.67 44.80 23.60
N ARG A 156 -2.33 45.97 23.02
CA ARG A 156 -1.66 47.07 23.76
C ARG A 156 -2.57 47.65 24.85
N SER A 157 -3.82 47.96 24.54
CA SER A 157 -4.76 48.55 25.52
C SER A 157 -5.12 47.59 26.66
N GLN A 158 -5.05 46.27 26.42
CA GLN A 158 -5.33 45.23 27.42
C GLN A 158 -4.09 44.78 28.21
N GLY A 159 -2.92 45.41 28.02
CA GLY A 159 -1.69 45.06 28.74
C GLY A 159 -0.99 43.78 28.27
N LEU A 160 -1.51 43.10 27.25
CA LEU A 160 -1.07 41.78 26.80
C LEU A 160 0.31 41.79 26.08
N GLN A 161 0.97 42.93 25.90
CA GLN A 161 2.20 43.05 25.06
C GLN A 161 3.39 42.21 25.54
N GLY A 162 3.53 41.98 26.85
CA GLY A 162 4.56 41.10 27.40
C GLY A 162 4.21 39.61 27.34
N ARG A 163 2.95 39.29 27.03
CA ARG A 163 2.45 37.92 26.93
C ARG A 163 2.33 37.49 25.47
N VAL A 164 1.68 38.31 24.64
CA VAL A 164 1.19 37.98 23.30
C VAL A 164 2.10 38.52 22.19
N ARG A 165 2.91 37.66 21.55
CA ARG A 165 3.78 38.01 20.39
C ARG A 165 3.07 37.81 19.04
N ILE A 166 2.49 38.90 18.52
CA ILE A 166 1.87 38.93 17.17
C ILE A 166 2.95 39.10 16.10
N LEU A 167 3.38 38.00 15.49
CA LEU A 167 4.32 38.02 14.36
C LEU A 167 3.75 38.79 13.16
N GLY A 168 4.61 39.45 12.40
CA GLY A 168 4.23 40.16 11.17
C GLY A 168 4.57 39.37 9.91
N LEU A 169 4.38 39.97 8.73
CA LEU A 169 4.79 39.47 7.41
C LEU A 169 6.32 39.43 7.19
N GLY A 170 7.10 39.14 8.23
CA GLY A 170 8.57 39.27 8.24
C GLY A 170 9.25 38.04 8.84
N PRO A 171 9.10 37.78 10.16
CA PRO A 171 9.51 36.52 10.74
C PRO A 171 8.70 35.39 10.12
N SER A 172 9.40 34.42 9.57
CA SER A 172 8.82 33.22 8.98
C SER A 172 8.45 32.22 10.08
N LEU A 173 7.74 31.14 9.74
CA LEU A 173 7.56 30.02 10.68
C LEU A 173 8.91 29.37 11.06
N GLN A 174 9.98 29.59 10.26
CA GLN A 174 11.34 29.22 10.60
C GLN A 174 11.84 29.93 11.86
N ASP A 175 11.49 31.20 12.08
CA ASP A 175 11.92 31.96 13.25
C ASP A 175 11.39 31.32 14.55
N VAL A 176 10.17 30.78 14.52
CA VAL A 176 9.57 30.01 15.65
C VAL A 176 10.29 28.68 15.85
N VAL A 177 10.66 28.00 14.76
CA VAL A 177 11.46 26.76 14.79
C VAL A 177 12.85 27.02 15.38
N ASP A 178 13.53 28.07 14.93
CA ASP A 178 14.91 28.40 15.25
C ASP A 178 15.06 28.92 16.69
N GLU A 179 14.06 29.65 17.20
CA GLU A 179 13.94 29.97 18.64
C GLU A 179 13.54 28.75 19.50
N GLY A 180 13.19 27.61 18.89
CA GLY A 180 12.87 26.36 19.58
C GLY A 180 11.48 26.33 20.25
N VAL A 181 10.63 27.30 19.94
CA VAL A 181 9.42 27.62 20.71
C VAL A 181 8.28 26.62 20.47
N GLU A 182 7.62 26.19 21.54
CA GLU A 182 6.45 25.31 21.47
C GLU A 182 5.13 26.08 21.33
N VAL A 183 4.32 25.61 20.39
CA VAL A 183 3.00 26.13 20.05
C VAL A 183 1.92 25.24 20.70
N ALA A 184 1.24 25.72 21.73
CA ALA A 184 0.13 25.02 22.41
C ALA A 184 -1.05 24.76 21.47
N VAL A 185 -1.49 25.76 20.67
CA VAL A 185 -2.59 25.62 19.71
C VAL A 185 -2.28 26.41 18.43
N LEU A 186 -2.32 25.76 17.27
CA LEU A 186 -2.25 26.40 15.94
C LEU A 186 -3.63 26.43 15.27
N PHE A 187 -4.27 27.58 15.23
CA PHE A 187 -5.40 27.85 14.35
C PHE A 187 -4.91 28.07 12.92
N VAL A 188 -5.58 27.46 11.95
CA VAL A 188 -5.46 27.82 10.54
C VAL A 188 -6.83 28.22 10.02
N ASN A 189 -6.93 29.49 9.60
CA ASN A 189 -8.12 30.09 9.01
C ASN A 189 -7.70 30.63 7.64
N ALA A 190 -7.65 29.75 6.64
CA ALA A 190 -7.20 30.10 5.31
C ALA A 190 -8.37 30.28 4.34
N ALA A 191 -8.17 31.14 3.33
CA ALA A 191 -9.03 31.16 2.15
C ALA A 191 -9.16 29.74 1.53
N PRO A 192 -10.25 29.45 0.79
CA PRO A 192 -10.42 28.19 0.08
C PRO A 192 -9.17 27.86 -0.74
N GLY A 193 -8.57 26.68 -0.49
CA GLY A 193 -7.35 26.21 -1.15
C GLY A 193 -6.05 26.47 -0.40
N GLY A 194 -6.00 27.48 0.47
CA GLY A 194 -4.78 27.88 1.21
C GLY A 194 -4.46 27.04 2.45
N HIS A 195 -5.37 26.16 2.89
CA HIS A 195 -5.20 25.35 4.11
C HIS A 195 -4.00 24.40 4.03
N LEU A 196 -3.84 23.72 2.89
CA LEU A 196 -2.72 22.81 2.67
C LEU A 196 -1.38 23.56 2.61
N GLU A 197 -1.33 24.73 1.98
CA GLU A 197 -0.12 25.58 1.91
C GLU A 197 0.28 26.11 3.30
N ALA A 198 -0.69 26.54 4.11
CA ALA A 198 -0.45 26.96 5.49
C ALA A 198 0.13 25.81 6.34
N LEU A 199 -0.41 24.59 6.20
CA LEU A 199 0.11 23.40 6.87
C LEU A 199 1.50 22.99 6.36
N GLN A 200 1.76 23.06 5.06
CA GLN A 200 3.08 22.80 4.48
C GLN A 200 4.12 23.82 4.98
N SER A 201 3.72 25.08 5.15
CA SER A 201 4.56 26.12 5.78
C SER A 201 4.88 25.81 7.25
N ALA A 202 3.98 25.11 7.96
CA ALA A 202 4.16 24.65 9.33
C ALA A 202 4.77 23.23 9.45
N LYS A 203 5.10 22.56 8.33
CA LYS A 203 5.54 21.16 8.27
C LYS A 203 6.70 20.84 9.22
N GLN A 204 7.65 21.76 9.41
CA GLN A 204 8.78 21.54 10.31
C GLN A 204 8.35 21.53 11.79
N LEU A 205 7.54 22.50 12.23
CA LEU A 205 6.95 22.52 13.58
C LEU A 205 6.09 21.27 13.83
N LEU A 206 5.28 20.87 12.84
CA LEU A 206 4.45 19.66 12.89
C LEU A 206 5.32 18.40 13.05
N SER A 207 6.40 18.28 12.27
CA SER A 207 7.35 17.14 12.31
C SER A 207 8.10 17.05 13.64
N LEU A 208 8.51 18.20 14.18
CA LEU A 208 9.20 18.30 15.47
C LEU A 208 8.26 18.06 16.67
N GLY A 209 6.94 18.03 16.46
CA GLY A 209 5.95 17.93 17.52
C GLY A 209 5.88 19.19 18.38
N GLN A 210 6.33 20.33 17.86
CA GLN A 210 6.28 21.62 18.56
C GLN A 210 4.88 22.23 18.57
N ILE A 211 3.94 21.73 17.77
CA ILE A 211 2.52 22.10 17.85
C ILE A 211 1.79 21.03 18.68
N ALA A 212 1.20 21.40 19.82
CA ALA A 212 0.51 20.43 20.69
C ALA A 212 -0.92 20.14 20.20
N SER A 213 -1.64 21.18 19.76
CA SER A 213 -2.95 21.09 19.14
C SER A 213 -3.07 22.00 17.92
N PHE A 214 -4.00 21.69 17.04
CA PHE A 214 -4.28 22.43 15.82
C PHE A 214 -5.80 22.50 15.62
N VAL A 215 -6.30 23.61 15.10
CA VAL A 215 -7.74 23.85 14.87
C VAL A 215 -7.93 24.48 13.49
N THR A 216 -8.85 23.95 12.68
CA THR A 216 -9.15 24.51 11.35
C THR A 216 -10.57 24.20 10.91
N GLU A 217 -11.04 24.91 9.89
CA GLU A 217 -12.33 24.66 9.24
C GLU A 217 -12.10 24.08 7.85
N LEU A 218 -12.29 22.77 7.72
CA LEU A 218 -12.23 22.08 6.43
C LEU A 218 -13.47 22.46 5.62
N GLN A 219 -13.28 22.88 4.38
CA GLN A 219 -14.36 23.21 3.45
C GLN A 219 -14.55 22.05 2.48
N ASN A 220 -15.80 21.67 2.23
CA ASN A 220 -16.13 20.59 1.32
C ASN A 220 -16.00 21.09 -0.14
N PRO A 221 -15.12 20.47 -0.97
CA PRO A 221 -14.83 20.96 -2.32
C PRO A 221 -16.02 20.84 -3.29
N HIS A 222 -17.07 20.08 -2.94
CA HIS A 222 -18.32 20.06 -3.70
C HIS A 222 -19.14 21.36 -3.55
N PHE A 223 -19.01 22.07 -2.42
CA PHE A 223 -19.72 23.32 -2.15
C PHE A 223 -18.85 24.56 -2.37
N VAL A 224 -17.52 24.43 -2.18
CA VAL A 224 -16.56 25.53 -2.34
C VAL A 224 -15.48 25.13 -3.35
N PRO A 225 -15.68 25.42 -4.66
CA PRO A 225 -14.69 25.12 -5.69
C PRO A 225 -13.34 25.76 -5.38
N GLY A 226 -12.26 24.97 -5.43
CA GLY A 226 -10.92 25.41 -5.08
C GLY A 226 -10.56 25.28 -3.60
N ALA A 227 -11.46 24.80 -2.73
CA ALA A 227 -11.07 24.33 -1.39
C ALA A 227 -9.99 23.22 -1.49
N SER A 228 -9.08 23.18 -0.51
CA SER A 228 -8.12 22.08 -0.37
C SER A 228 -8.88 20.79 -0.08
N ASP A 229 -8.40 19.63 -0.56
CA ASP A 229 -9.02 18.36 -0.23
C ASP A 229 -8.92 18.12 1.30
N PRO A 230 -10.05 17.88 2.01
CA PRO A 230 -10.05 17.49 3.41
C PRO A 230 -9.16 16.26 3.70
N LEU A 231 -8.98 15.37 2.73
CA LEU A 231 -8.11 14.21 2.84
C LEU A 231 -6.62 14.58 2.82
N ASP A 232 -6.17 15.50 1.97
CA ASP A 232 -4.78 15.97 1.96
C ASP A 232 -4.39 16.56 3.33
N ILE A 233 -5.30 17.33 3.92
CA ILE A 233 -5.14 17.91 5.25
C ILE A 233 -5.12 16.83 6.33
N PHE A 234 -6.04 15.87 6.25
CA PHE A 234 -6.09 14.74 7.18
C PHE A 234 -4.81 13.90 7.14
N GLU A 235 -4.38 13.50 5.94
CA GLU A 235 -3.19 12.69 5.74
C GLU A 235 -1.95 13.42 6.24
N LEU A 236 -1.76 14.70 5.91
CA LEU A 236 -0.60 15.48 6.36
C LEU A 236 -0.52 15.56 7.90
N LEU A 237 -1.63 15.83 8.58
CA LEU A 237 -1.68 15.91 10.04
C LEU A 237 -1.49 14.53 10.71
N VAL A 238 -2.12 13.47 10.19
CA VAL A 238 -1.88 12.09 10.68
C VAL A 238 -0.43 11.66 10.44
N TRP A 239 0.16 12.03 9.30
CA TRP A 239 1.56 11.75 8.96
C TRP A 239 2.54 12.42 9.91
N HIS A 240 2.19 13.60 10.43
CA HIS A 240 2.93 14.28 11.50
C HIS A 240 2.54 13.82 12.92
N GLY A 241 1.65 12.85 13.08
CA GLY A 241 1.36 12.17 14.35
C GLY A 241 0.19 12.75 15.15
N TYR A 242 -0.69 13.53 14.52
CA TYR A 242 -1.86 14.13 15.16
C TYR A 242 -3.08 13.20 15.06
N LEU A 243 -3.92 13.18 16.08
CA LEU A 243 -5.27 12.63 16.09
C LEU A 243 -6.24 13.74 15.70
N ILE A 244 -6.98 13.56 14.61
CA ILE A 244 -7.96 14.53 14.15
C ILE A 244 -9.35 14.09 14.59
N ALA A 245 -10.12 14.98 15.19
CA ALA A 245 -11.50 14.78 15.60
C ALA A 245 -12.37 15.96 15.11
N PRO A 246 -13.69 15.77 14.90
CA PRO A 246 -14.61 16.89 14.79
C PRO A 246 -14.60 17.69 16.10
N MET A 247 -14.74 19.02 16.04
CA MET A 247 -14.78 19.81 17.29
C MET A 247 -16.01 19.52 18.14
N GLU A 248 -17.10 19.06 17.51
CA GLU A 248 -18.36 18.71 18.15
C GLU A 248 -18.23 17.44 19.03
N ASP A 249 -17.24 16.59 18.76
CA ASP A 249 -16.87 15.43 19.59
C ASP A 249 -15.33 15.23 19.57
N PRO A 250 -14.57 16.05 20.32
CA PRO A 250 -13.11 16.05 20.25
C PRO A 250 -12.48 14.79 20.88
N ASN A 251 -13.29 13.97 21.56
CA ASN A 251 -12.89 12.70 22.16
C ASN A 251 -13.04 11.51 21.20
N ARG A 252 -13.71 11.71 20.05
CA ARG A 252 -13.89 10.71 19.00
C ARG A 252 -13.06 11.08 17.77
N PRO A 253 -11.74 10.79 17.78
CA PRO A 253 -10.92 11.01 16.60
C PRO A 253 -11.37 10.12 15.46
N PHE A 254 -11.25 10.64 14.24
CA PHE A 254 -11.32 9.85 13.01
C PHE A 254 -10.26 8.76 13.06
N THR A 255 -10.73 7.52 13.01
CA THR A 255 -9.93 6.29 13.05
C THR A 255 -9.49 5.86 11.65
N MET A 256 -10.19 6.32 10.61
CA MET A 256 -9.94 5.95 9.21
C MET A 256 -10.09 7.17 8.28
N VAL A 257 -9.30 7.20 7.20
CA VAL A 257 -9.38 8.20 6.11
C VAL A 257 -10.82 8.32 5.56
N GLY A 258 -11.50 7.18 5.41
CA GLY A 258 -12.88 7.12 4.89
C GLY A 258 -13.93 7.78 5.78
N GLU A 259 -13.66 7.99 7.08
CA GLU A 259 -14.59 8.73 7.95
C GLU A 259 -14.56 10.22 7.59
N VAL A 260 -13.38 10.83 7.41
CA VAL A 260 -13.28 12.23 6.95
C VAL A 260 -13.91 12.40 5.56
N GLN A 261 -13.73 11.41 4.68
CA GLN A 261 -14.37 11.44 3.36
C GLN A 261 -15.91 11.42 3.46
N GLN A 262 -16.49 10.67 4.40
CA GLN A 262 -17.95 10.67 4.63
C GLN A 262 -18.46 11.99 5.22
N PHE A 263 -17.69 12.66 6.09
CA PHE A 263 -18.11 13.92 6.71
C PHE A 263 -17.96 15.15 5.79
N VAL A 264 -16.90 15.20 4.97
CA VAL A 264 -16.48 16.42 4.22
C VAL A 264 -16.16 16.18 2.75
N GLY A 265 -15.94 14.92 2.33
CA GLY A 265 -15.65 14.56 0.95
C GLY A 265 -16.85 14.07 0.15
N ASP A 266 -18.03 13.95 0.77
CA ASP A 266 -19.26 13.50 0.13
C ASP A 266 -20.15 14.70 -0.29
N PRO A 267 -20.85 14.66 -1.44
CA PRO A 267 -21.81 15.70 -1.84
C PRO A 267 -23.01 15.90 -0.90
N SER A 268 -23.30 14.93 -0.03
CA SER A 268 -24.31 15.02 1.03
C SER A 268 -23.71 15.32 2.42
N GLY A 269 -22.38 15.41 2.51
CA GLY A 269 -21.66 15.82 3.73
C GLY A 269 -21.86 17.30 4.05
N LEU A 270 -21.26 17.74 5.16
CA LEU A 270 -21.36 19.13 5.58
C LEU A 270 -20.58 20.05 4.62
N PRO A 271 -21.03 21.30 4.37
CA PRO A 271 -20.30 22.24 3.55
C PRO A 271 -18.99 22.71 4.21
N ARG A 272 -18.95 22.67 5.55
CA ARG A 272 -17.82 23.03 6.41
C ARG A 272 -17.77 22.05 7.58
N LEU A 273 -16.58 21.59 7.96
CA LEU A 273 -16.34 20.80 9.17
C LEU A 273 -15.22 21.44 9.97
N ARG A 274 -15.50 21.78 11.22
CA ARG A 274 -14.49 22.27 12.16
C ARG A 274 -13.78 21.07 12.78
N VAL A 275 -12.46 20.99 12.64
CA VAL A 275 -11.66 19.88 13.16
C VAL A 275 -10.62 20.37 14.15
N VAL A 276 -10.38 19.55 15.16
CA VAL A 276 -9.25 19.67 16.08
C VAL A 276 -8.29 18.52 15.83
N ALA A 277 -7.00 18.82 15.65
CA ALA A 277 -5.94 17.84 15.55
C ALA A 277 -5.01 17.94 16.77
N ARG A 278 -4.97 16.90 17.60
CA ARG A 278 -4.15 16.86 18.83
C ARG A 278 -2.93 15.97 18.61
N LEU A 279 -1.73 16.42 18.97
CA LEU A 279 -0.52 15.59 18.88
C LEU A 279 -0.70 14.32 19.74
N ARG A 280 -0.46 13.13 19.18
CA ARG A 280 -0.53 11.88 19.97
C ARG A 280 0.47 11.92 21.11
N ARG A 281 0.00 12.02 22.37
CA ARG A 281 0.85 11.88 23.56
C ARG A 281 1.61 10.55 23.48
N ARG A 282 2.93 10.63 23.25
CA ARG A 282 3.83 9.48 23.33
C ARG A 282 3.91 9.05 24.79
N GLN A 283 3.17 8.00 25.16
CA GLN A 283 3.10 7.50 26.54
C GLN A 283 4.49 7.36 27.20
N GLY A 284 4.78 8.25 28.15
CA GLY A 284 5.78 8.07 29.22
C GLY A 284 7.25 7.92 28.84
N ARG A 285 7.69 8.21 27.61
CA ARG A 285 9.12 8.14 27.23
C ARG A 285 9.58 9.38 26.47
N ARG A 286 10.17 10.35 27.18
CA ARG A 286 11.03 11.40 26.60
C ARG A 286 12.03 10.72 25.66
N TRP A 287 11.89 10.96 24.37
CA TRP A 287 12.74 10.37 23.35
C TRP A 287 14.09 11.09 23.37
N ARG A 288 15.04 10.61 24.18
CA ARG A 288 16.45 10.92 23.91
C ARG A 288 16.77 10.27 22.57
N SER A 289 16.68 11.06 21.50
CA SER A 289 17.23 10.71 20.19
C SER A 289 18.63 10.14 20.44
N PRO A 290 18.91 8.88 20.06
CA PRO A 290 20.25 8.34 20.18
C PRO A 290 21.18 9.32 19.44
N ALA A 291 22.18 9.85 20.14
CA ALA A 291 23.18 10.71 19.50
C ALA A 291 23.67 9.98 18.25
N PRO A 292 23.60 10.59 17.05
CA PRO A 292 23.69 9.87 15.80
C PRO A 292 25.02 9.13 15.74
N SER A 293 24.98 7.81 15.88
CA SER A 293 26.17 7.00 15.72
C SER A 293 26.63 7.19 14.28
N SER A 294 27.87 7.64 14.11
CA SER A 294 28.40 8.24 12.87
C SER A 294 28.55 7.26 11.69
N ARG A 295 27.86 6.10 11.74
CA ARG A 295 28.01 4.97 10.82
C ARG A 295 26.70 4.25 10.46
N ALA A 296 25.54 4.70 10.95
CA ALA A 296 24.24 4.12 10.58
C ALA A 296 23.57 4.90 9.44
N GLY A 297 23.99 4.63 8.20
CA GLY A 297 23.31 5.13 7.00
C GLY A 297 21.97 4.42 6.80
N CYS A 298 20.88 4.99 7.35
CA CYS A 298 19.56 4.72 6.80
C CYS A 298 19.54 5.22 5.35
N LEU A 299 18.92 4.47 4.44
CA LEU A 299 18.56 4.96 3.11
C LEU A 299 17.38 5.93 3.26
N ALA A 300 17.65 7.10 3.84
CA ALA A 300 16.73 8.21 3.87
C ALA A 300 16.62 8.77 2.45
N LEU A 301 15.46 8.58 1.83
CA LEU A 301 15.08 9.22 0.57
C LEU A 301 14.92 10.74 0.81
N GLY A 302 16.01 11.49 0.71
CA GLY A 302 16.04 12.97 0.72
C GLY A 302 15.74 13.67 2.06
N ALA A 303 15.00 13.02 2.96
CA ALA A 303 14.49 13.61 4.20
C ALA A 303 15.61 14.21 5.08
N GLY A 304 15.49 15.52 5.35
CA GLY A 304 16.38 16.24 6.26
C GLY A 304 16.32 15.71 7.70
N LYS A 305 17.26 16.12 8.56
CA LYS A 305 17.33 15.64 9.96
C LYS A 305 16.06 15.86 10.80
N GLY A 306 15.19 16.80 10.39
CA GLY A 306 13.87 17.04 11.00
C GLY A 306 12.67 16.44 10.25
N GLU A 307 12.85 15.89 9.05
CA GLU A 307 11.75 15.37 8.20
C GLU A 307 11.52 13.87 8.39
N ARG A 308 11.59 13.39 9.63
CA ARG A 308 11.22 11.99 9.90
C ARG A 308 9.69 11.88 9.89
N PRO A 309 9.11 11.02 9.03
CA PRO A 309 7.67 10.78 9.05
C PRO A 309 7.27 10.18 10.41
N ASN A 310 6.24 10.73 11.05
CA ASN A 310 5.73 10.20 12.33
C ASN A 310 4.78 9.00 12.13
N SER A 311 4.50 8.62 10.87
CA SER A 311 3.92 7.33 10.49
C SER A 311 4.94 6.46 9.73
N TRP A 312 4.93 5.16 10.04
CA TRP A 312 5.69 4.14 9.32
C TRP A 312 4.94 2.80 9.40
N ALA A 313 5.23 1.90 8.47
CA ALA A 313 4.82 0.50 8.54
C ALA A 313 6.01 -0.36 8.98
N GLU A 314 5.79 -1.31 9.89
CA GLU A 314 6.79 -2.31 10.28
C GLU A 314 6.46 -3.65 9.63
N VAL A 315 7.45 -4.29 9.01
CA VAL A 315 7.33 -5.65 8.47
C VAL A 315 7.98 -6.61 9.45
N ASP A 316 7.18 -7.41 10.16
CA ASP A 316 7.68 -8.43 11.08
C ASP A 316 8.24 -9.64 10.28
N GLU A 317 9.57 -9.69 10.17
CA GLU A 317 10.29 -10.79 9.53
C GLU A 317 10.01 -12.15 10.17
N SER A 318 9.85 -12.19 11.49
CA SER A 318 9.63 -13.43 12.25
C SER A 318 8.23 -13.99 11.99
N GLU A 319 7.23 -13.12 11.92
CA GLU A 319 5.86 -13.48 11.54
C GLU A 319 5.79 -13.97 10.09
N LEU A 320 6.42 -13.26 9.15
CA LEU A 320 6.48 -13.67 7.73
C LEU A 320 7.15 -15.05 7.57
N LEU A 321 8.26 -15.31 8.27
CA LEU A 321 8.93 -16.61 8.29
C LEU A 321 8.14 -17.71 9.03
N ARG A 322 7.28 -17.34 9.99
CA ARG A 322 6.33 -18.25 10.62
C ARG A 322 5.21 -18.63 9.64
N LYS A 323 4.63 -17.66 8.93
CA LYS A 323 3.60 -17.87 7.89
C LYS A 323 4.11 -18.73 6.74
N ILE A 324 5.34 -18.49 6.25
CA ILE A 324 5.98 -19.36 5.25
C ILE A 324 6.01 -20.82 5.71
N ARG A 325 6.38 -21.09 6.98
CA ARG A 325 6.40 -22.46 7.53
C ARG A 325 5.00 -23.07 7.60
N GLN A 326 3.99 -22.31 8.03
CA GLN A 326 2.59 -22.78 8.07
C GLN A 326 2.07 -23.12 6.66
N VAL A 327 2.28 -22.23 5.68
CA VAL A 327 1.89 -22.43 4.28
C VAL A 327 2.65 -23.60 3.63
N ALA A 328 3.95 -23.74 3.89
CA ALA A 328 4.75 -24.86 3.36
C ALA A 328 4.26 -26.23 3.87
N ASN A 329 3.84 -26.31 5.14
CA ASN A 329 3.24 -27.53 5.70
C ASN A 329 1.90 -27.84 5.02
N LEU A 330 1.01 -26.85 4.88
CA LEU A 330 -0.27 -26.98 4.19
C LEU A 330 -0.10 -27.44 2.73
N VAL A 331 0.77 -26.77 1.96
CA VAL A 331 1.04 -27.07 0.54
C VAL A 331 1.69 -28.44 0.35
N SER A 332 2.50 -28.90 1.33
CA SER A 332 3.11 -30.24 1.29
C SER A 332 2.11 -31.37 1.54
N GLY A 333 0.96 -31.09 2.17
CA GLY A 333 -0.07 -32.10 2.46
C GLY A 333 0.36 -33.20 3.43
N VAL A 334 1.46 -33.01 4.16
CA VAL A 334 1.93 -33.94 5.19
C VAL A 334 1.62 -33.33 6.56
N PRO A 335 0.85 -34.01 7.43
CA PRO A 335 0.63 -33.52 8.79
C PRO A 335 1.97 -33.41 9.52
N PRO A 336 2.16 -32.41 10.41
CA PRO A 336 3.42 -32.20 11.11
C PRO A 336 3.66 -33.31 12.14
N SER A 337 4.29 -34.42 11.72
CA SER A 337 4.72 -35.51 12.59
C SER A 337 5.91 -35.07 13.45
N ASP A 338 5.68 -34.94 14.75
CA ASP A 338 6.68 -34.89 15.84
C ASP A 338 7.84 -33.90 15.65
N GLY A 339 7.56 -32.73 15.06
CA GLY A 339 8.50 -31.62 14.93
C GLY A 339 9.73 -31.87 14.05
N LYS A 340 9.90 -33.06 13.47
CA LYS A 340 11.04 -33.39 12.61
C LYS A 340 10.82 -32.81 11.20
N PRO A 341 11.75 -32.01 10.65
CA PRO A 341 11.63 -31.50 9.29
C PRO A 341 11.65 -32.66 8.29
N LEU A 342 10.72 -32.65 7.32
CA LEU A 342 10.70 -33.67 6.27
C LEU A 342 12.00 -33.68 5.47
N ALA A 343 12.46 -34.88 5.12
CA ALA A 343 13.54 -35.05 4.15
C ALA A 343 13.20 -34.34 2.83
N SER A 344 14.15 -33.55 2.34
CA SER A 344 13.97 -32.52 1.30
C SER A 344 13.42 -33.00 -0.05
N GLY A 345 13.44 -34.31 -0.32
CA GLY A 345 12.89 -34.90 -1.54
C GLY A 345 11.38 -35.17 -1.55
N LYS A 346 10.67 -35.04 -0.41
CA LYS A 346 9.24 -35.41 -0.31
C LYS A 346 8.27 -34.22 -0.25
N GLN A 347 8.73 -33.02 0.05
CA GLN A 347 7.88 -31.82 0.14
C GLN A 347 7.53 -31.25 -1.23
N ARG A 348 6.39 -30.55 -1.32
CA ARG A 348 6.04 -29.78 -2.51
C ARG A 348 6.83 -28.49 -2.58
N ARG A 349 7.00 -27.99 -3.81
CA ARG A 349 7.72 -26.76 -4.06
C ARG A 349 6.84 -25.55 -3.73
N LEU A 350 7.34 -24.61 -2.93
CA LEU A 350 6.64 -23.36 -2.60
C LEU A 350 7.24 -22.19 -3.38
N GLY A 351 6.38 -21.36 -3.95
CA GLY A 351 6.73 -20.09 -4.58
C GLY A 351 5.99 -18.94 -3.91
N ALA A 352 6.67 -17.82 -3.67
CA ALA A 352 6.06 -16.63 -3.04
C ALA A 352 5.69 -15.59 -4.09
N VAL A 353 4.47 -15.05 -4.00
CA VAL A 353 3.94 -14.04 -4.93
C VAL A 353 3.91 -12.69 -4.24
N LEU A 354 4.53 -11.70 -4.89
CA LEU A 354 4.78 -10.35 -4.40
C LEU A 354 4.02 -9.32 -5.26
N SER A 355 2.75 -9.62 -5.57
CA SER A 355 1.82 -8.72 -6.27
C SER A 355 1.47 -7.51 -5.42
N SER A 356 1.07 -6.40 -6.07
CA SER A 356 0.55 -5.19 -5.41
C SER A 356 1.48 -4.68 -4.30
N GLY A 357 2.75 -4.44 -4.64
CA GLY A 357 3.77 -4.04 -3.67
C GLY A 357 4.03 -5.07 -2.56
N ALA A 358 3.97 -6.38 -2.87
CA ALA A 358 3.90 -7.46 -1.88
C ALA A 358 2.78 -7.27 -0.85
N PHE A 359 1.57 -6.97 -1.33
CA PHE A 359 0.40 -6.66 -0.47
C PHE A 359 0.71 -5.55 0.54
N GLY A 360 1.40 -4.50 0.12
CA GLY A 360 1.81 -3.36 0.95
C GLY A 360 3.11 -3.53 1.76
N HIS A 361 3.86 -4.63 1.60
CA HIS A 361 5.05 -4.95 2.41
C HIS A 361 6.40 -4.65 1.72
N ASP A 362 6.38 -3.94 0.59
CA ASP A 362 7.49 -3.74 -0.36
C ASP A 362 8.02 -5.06 -0.99
N PRO A 363 8.03 -5.19 -2.33
CA PRO A 363 8.41 -6.45 -2.99
C PRO A 363 9.91 -6.77 -2.92
N VAL A 364 10.78 -5.78 -2.67
CA VAL A 364 12.22 -5.99 -2.52
C VAL A 364 12.53 -6.42 -1.09
N LEU A 365 12.06 -5.67 -0.09
CA LEU A 365 12.27 -5.96 1.33
C LEU A 365 11.64 -7.29 1.73
N ALA A 366 10.33 -7.47 1.48
CA ALA A 366 9.67 -8.75 1.74
C ALA A 366 10.32 -9.88 0.94
N GLY A 367 10.71 -9.63 -0.31
CA GLY A 367 11.40 -10.62 -1.16
C GLY A 367 12.74 -11.09 -0.57
N GLN A 368 13.54 -10.18 0.00
CA GLN A 368 14.80 -10.52 0.69
C GLN A 368 14.55 -11.33 1.97
N VAL A 369 13.56 -10.97 2.78
CA VAL A 369 13.19 -11.70 4.00
C VAL A 369 12.68 -13.10 3.66
N ILE A 370 11.76 -13.22 2.70
CA ILE A 370 11.21 -14.49 2.22
C ILE A 370 12.33 -15.37 1.66
N ALA A 371 13.30 -14.78 0.94
CA ALA A 371 14.45 -15.50 0.42
C ALA A 371 15.28 -16.18 1.52
N THR A 372 15.35 -15.63 2.74
CA THR A 372 16.05 -16.28 3.87
C THR A 372 15.57 -17.73 4.10
N SER A 373 14.29 -18.01 3.86
CA SER A 373 13.70 -19.35 3.96
C SER A 373 14.04 -20.25 2.78
N ARG A 374 14.66 -21.41 3.04
CA ARG A 374 14.91 -22.48 2.05
C ARG A 374 13.63 -23.19 1.56
N LEU A 375 12.47 -22.94 2.20
CA LEU A 375 11.20 -23.54 1.80
C LEU A 375 10.66 -22.92 0.50
N VAL A 376 10.93 -21.63 0.29
CA VAL A 376 10.55 -20.90 -0.93
C VAL A 376 11.65 -21.06 -1.98
N GLN A 377 11.26 -21.37 -3.21
CA GLN A 377 12.18 -21.75 -4.30
C GLN A 377 12.15 -20.76 -5.47
N MET A 378 11.08 -19.97 -5.58
CA MET A 378 10.95 -18.90 -6.55
C MET A 378 10.15 -17.73 -5.97
N LEU A 379 10.55 -16.51 -6.32
CA LEU A 379 9.83 -15.28 -6.02
C LEU A 379 9.17 -14.76 -7.31
N PHE A 380 7.90 -14.41 -7.23
CA PHE A 380 7.09 -13.97 -8.36
C PHE A 380 6.66 -12.52 -8.17
N VAL A 381 7.02 -11.65 -9.12
CA VAL A 381 6.71 -10.21 -9.11
C VAL A 381 5.93 -9.82 -10.37
N PHE A 382 5.38 -8.60 -10.39
CA PHE A 382 4.58 -8.09 -11.51
C PHE A 382 5.15 -6.83 -12.16
N GLU A 383 6.14 -6.18 -11.54
CA GLU A 383 6.78 -4.98 -12.06
C GLU A 383 8.24 -5.26 -12.45
N PRO A 384 8.69 -4.87 -13.66
CA PRO A 384 10.06 -5.08 -14.10
C PRO A 384 11.11 -4.43 -13.18
N GLY A 385 10.81 -3.24 -12.65
CA GLY A 385 11.68 -2.52 -11.72
C GLY A 385 11.96 -3.31 -10.45
N SER A 386 10.90 -3.74 -9.76
CA SER A 386 11.02 -4.59 -8.56
C SER A 386 11.71 -5.93 -8.86
N ALA A 387 11.48 -6.51 -10.04
CA ALA A 387 12.14 -7.75 -10.46
C ALA A 387 13.66 -7.61 -10.56
N ILE A 388 14.13 -6.54 -11.20
CA ILE A 388 15.55 -6.23 -11.34
C ILE A 388 16.18 -5.90 -9.99
N GLN A 389 15.53 -5.04 -9.18
CA GLN A 389 16.02 -4.66 -7.86
C GLN A 389 16.14 -5.85 -6.91
N LEU A 390 15.10 -6.70 -6.84
CA LEU A 390 15.09 -7.92 -6.03
C LEU A 390 16.14 -8.92 -6.50
N ALA A 391 16.27 -9.18 -7.81
CA ALA A 391 17.29 -10.06 -8.34
C ALA A 391 18.71 -9.57 -8.01
N ALA A 392 18.99 -8.28 -8.19
CA ALA A 392 20.27 -7.66 -7.83
C ALA A 392 20.53 -7.64 -6.31
N ALA A 393 19.50 -7.52 -5.48
CA ALA A 393 19.62 -7.62 -4.03
C ALA A 393 19.99 -9.05 -3.59
N LEU A 394 19.34 -10.07 -4.15
CA LEU A 394 19.62 -11.48 -3.86
C LEU A 394 21.00 -11.92 -4.35
N GLN A 395 21.42 -11.47 -5.53
CA GLN A 395 22.78 -11.70 -6.05
C GLN A 395 23.85 -11.14 -5.12
N ARG A 396 23.64 -9.94 -4.56
CA ARG A 396 24.57 -9.34 -3.58
C ARG A 396 24.58 -10.09 -2.25
N GLN A 397 23.43 -10.53 -1.75
CA GLN A 397 23.33 -11.22 -0.45
C GLN A 397 23.86 -12.66 -0.46
N ARG A 398 23.78 -13.36 -1.59
CA ARG A 398 23.99 -14.82 -1.67
C ARG A 398 24.95 -15.27 -2.77
N GLY A 399 25.51 -14.33 -3.52
CA GLY A 399 26.29 -14.61 -4.71
C GLY A 399 25.46 -15.17 -5.87
N PRO A 400 26.11 -15.48 -7.00
CA PRO A 400 25.45 -15.97 -8.22
C PRO A 400 24.84 -17.37 -8.06
N SER A 401 25.18 -18.11 -7.01
CA SER A 401 24.73 -19.48 -6.73
C SER A 401 23.47 -19.57 -5.85
N SER A 402 22.75 -18.46 -5.65
CA SER A 402 21.49 -18.47 -4.90
C SER A 402 20.49 -19.46 -5.53
N PRO A 403 19.93 -20.43 -4.78
CA PRO A 403 19.04 -21.45 -5.32
C PRO A 403 17.65 -20.92 -5.69
N GLN A 404 17.33 -19.67 -5.29
CA GLN A 404 16.05 -19.03 -5.57
C GLN A 404 16.12 -18.19 -6.83
N SER A 405 15.14 -18.41 -7.70
CA SER A 405 14.95 -17.64 -8.93
C SER A 405 13.89 -16.55 -8.74
N VAL A 406 13.99 -15.47 -9.51
CA VAL A 406 12.96 -14.43 -9.61
C VAL A 406 12.27 -14.59 -10.97
N ALA A 407 10.94 -14.49 -10.98
CA ALA A 407 10.13 -14.52 -12.18
C ALA A 407 9.15 -13.33 -12.23
N LEU A 408 9.07 -12.68 -13.38
CA LEU A 408 8.09 -11.65 -13.70
C LEU A 408 6.86 -12.31 -14.34
N LEU A 409 5.68 -12.13 -13.72
CA LEU A 409 4.41 -12.71 -14.19
C LEU A 409 3.59 -11.78 -15.09
N SER A 410 4.08 -10.57 -15.37
CA SER A 410 3.52 -9.65 -16.36
C SER A 410 4.20 -9.80 -17.72
N GLN A 411 3.50 -9.40 -18.78
CA GLN A 411 4.04 -9.36 -20.14
C GLN A 411 5.00 -8.17 -20.30
N VAL A 412 6.20 -8.43 -20.83
CA VAL A 412 7.21 -7.39 -21.04
C VAL A 412 6.90 -6.61 -22.33
N PRO A 413 6.79 -5.27 -22.30
CA PRO A 413 6.32 -4.50 -23.47
C PRO A 413 7.35 -4.42 -24.60
N ASP A 414 8.64 -4.32 -24.26
CA ASP A 414 9.72 -3.97 -25.19
C ASP A 414 10.98 -4.86 -25.02
N ARG A 415 11.94 -4.68 -25.94
CA ARG A 415 13.17 -5.47 -26.01
C ARG A 415 14.17 -5.08 -24.92
N GLU A 416 14.28 -3.80 -24.62
CA GLU A 416 15.28 -3.22 -23.73
C GLU A 416 15.02 -3.71 -22.29
N THR A 417 13.76 -3.63 -21.84
CA THR A 417 13.25 -4.22 -20.60
C THR A 417 13.45 -5.73 -20.57
N LEU A 418 13.16 -6.45 -21.68
CA LEU A 418 13.38 -7.90 -21.75
C LEU A 418 14.86 -8.27 -21.54
N CYS A 419 15.77 -7.51 -22.15
CA CYS A 419 17.20 -7.76 -22.03
C CYS A 419 17.77 -7.34 -20.67
N ALA A 420 17.23 -6.29 -20.03
CA ALA A 420 17.56 -5.95 -18.64
C ALA A 420 17.18 -7.07 -17.68
N LEU A 421 15.95 -7.60 -17.78
CA LEU A 421 15.48 -8.75 -16.99
C LEU A 421 16.36 -10.00 -17.22
N ALA A 422 16.70 -10.29 -18.48
CA ALA A 422 17.55 -11.42 -18.84
C ALA A 422 18.99 -11.29 -18.28
N ALA A 423 19.57 -10.08 -18.26
CA ALA A 423 20.89 -9.83 -17.69
C ALA A 423 20.95 -10.07 -16.17
N HIS A 424 19.84 -9.82 -15.45
CA HIS A 424 19.70 -10.19 -14.05
C HIS A 424 19.23 -11.64 -13.83
N GLY A 425 19.10 -12.44 -14.89
CA GLY A 425 18.71 -13.85 -14.82
C GLY A 425 17.23 -14.09 -14.46
N VAL A 426 16.41 -13.03 -14.50
CA VAL A 426 14.97 -13.05 -14.21
C VAL A 426 14.24 -13.79 -15.32
N ALA A 427 13.34 -14.71 -14.94
CA ALA A 427 12.46 -15.38 -15.88
C ALA A 427 11.22 -14.51 -16.17
N VAL A 428 10.65 -14.59 -17.37
CA VAL A 428 9.51 -13.75 -17.77
C VAL A 428 8.36 -14.59 -18.31
N ALA A 429 7.13 -14.12 -18.07
CA ALA A 429 5.93 -14.70 -18.63
C ALA A 429 5.80 -14.42 -20.13
N ALA A 430 5.43 -15.45 -20.89
CA ALA A 430 4.85 -15.33 -22.22
C ALA A 430 3.39 -15.80 -22.14
N VAL A 431 2.47 -14.97 -22.61
CA VAL A 431 1.01 -15.18 -22.41
C VAL A 431 0.19 -15.15 -23.70
N SER A 432 0.81 -14.91 -24.86
CA SER A 432 0.15 -14.90 -26.18
C SER A 432 1.13 -15.13 -27.34
N MET A 433 0.62 -15.65 -28.46
CA MET A 433 1.42 -15.88 -29.68
C MET A 433 1.90 -14.56 -30.30
N THR A 434 1.01 -13.56 -30.39
CA THR A 434 1.32 -12.20 -30.88
C THR A 434 2.51 -11.55 -30.16
N TRP A 435 2.72 -11.87 -28.88
CA TRP A 435 3.89 -11.41 -28.15
C TRP A 435 5.15 -12.23 -28.48
N LEU A 436 5.04 -13.57 -28.53
CA LEU A 436 6.17 -14.43 -28.90
C LEU A 436 6.68 -14.11 -30.32
N ASP A 437 5.81 -13.90 -31.31
CA ASP A 437 6.22 -13.61 -32.67
C ASP A 437 6.92 -12.25 -32.78
N ARG A 438 6.38 -11.22 -32.12
CA ARG A 438 7.01 -9.90 -31.97
C ARG A 438 8.37 -10.00 -31.27
N ALA A 439 8.46 -10.72 -30.15
CA ALA A 439 9.72 -10.92 -29.42
C ALA A 439 10.74 -11.74 -30.23
N ALA A 440 10.29 -12.66 -31.11
CA ALA A 440 11.15 -13.44 -31.99
C ALA A 440 11.83 -12.58 -33.06
N GLY A 441 11.19 -11.47 -33.47
CA GLY A 441 11.73 -10.46 -34.39
C GLY A 441 12.75 -9.50 -33.77
N TRP A 442 12.76 -9.33 -32.44
CA TRP A 442 13.73 -8.48 -31.75
C TRP A 442 15.18 -8.97 -31.95
N LYS A 443 16.18 -8.10 -31.79
CA LYS A 443 17.60 -8.52 -31.77
C LYS A 443 17.90 -9.29 -30.46
N PRO A 444 18.75 -10.33 -30.45
CA PRO A 444 19.12 -11.06 -29.24
C PRO A 444 19.62 -10.15 -28.10
N CYS A 445 19.42 -10.60 -26.87
CA CYS A 445 20.08 -10.01 -25.70
C CYS A 445 21.54 -10.49 -25.66
N ARG A 446 22.48 -9.59 -25.40
CA ARG A 446 23.91 -9.93 -25.36
C ARG A 446 24.22 -10.73 -24.09
N GLY A 447 24.99 -11.81 -24.23
CA GLY A 447 25.52 -12.58 -23.10
C GLY A 447 24.50 -13.33 -22.23
N SER A 448 23.20 -13.39 -22.58
CA SER A 448 22.17 -14.05 -21.77
C SER A 448 21.02 -14.60 -22.59
N ARG A 449 20.55 -15.80 -22.23
CA ARG A 449 19.32 -16.39 -22.77
C ARG A 449 18.13 -15.94 -21.94
N VAL A 450 17.05 -15.53 -22.61
CA VAL A 450 15.80 -15.17 -21.93
C VAL A 450 15.11 -16.44 -21.43
N LYS A 451 14.87 -16.55 -20.12
CA LYS A 451 14.08 -17.64 -19.53
C LYS A 451 12.59 -17.31 -19.67
N LEU A 452 11.85 -18.15 -20.39
CA LEU A 452 10.43 -17.98 -20.67
C LEU A 452 9.59 -18.99 -19.90
N HIS A 453 8.52 -18.51 -19.28
CA HIS A 453 7.48 -19.31 -18.65
C HIS A 453 6.18 -19.11 -19.42
N LEU A 454 5.62 -20.18 -19.97
CA LEU A 454 4.38 -20.10 -20.75
C LEU A 454 3.17 -20.12 -19.81
N GLU A 455 2.31 -19.10 -19.86
CA GLU A 455 1.01 -19.15 -19.17
C GLU A 455 0.02 -19.95 -20.01
N VAL A 456 -0.66 -20.91 -19.40
CA VAL A 456 -1.75 -21.71 -19.98
C VAL A 456 -3.05 -21.14 -19.46
N GLN A 457 -3.97 -20.80 -20.36
CA GLN A 457 -5.35 -20.53 -20.00
C GLN A 457 -5.98 -21.86 -19.53
N SER A 458 -6.55 -21.89 -18.33
CA SER A 458 -7.23 -23.08 -17.80
C SER A 458 -8.60 -22.77 -17.19
N GLY A 459 -9.11 -21.54 -17.33
CA GLY A 459 -10.44 -21.16 -16.84
C GLY A 459 -10.50 -19.80 -16.12
N LEU A 460 -9.42 -19.02 -16.09
CA LEU A 460 -9.44 -17.65 -15.56
C LEU A 460 -10.03 -16.63 -16.56
N GLY A 461 -10.05 -16.95 -17.85
CA GLY A 461 -10.58 -16.06 -18.90
C GLY A 461 -9.77 -14.77 -19.14
N ARG A 462 -8.64 -14.59 -18.44
CA ARG A 462 -7.83 -13.35 -18.49
C ARG A 462 -6.65 -13.39 -19.46
N SER A 463 -5.80 -14.41 -19.38
CA SER A 463 -4.52 -14.46 -20.10
C SER A 463 -3.98 -15.89 -20.22
N GLY A 464 -3.07 -16.11 -21.16
CA GLY A 464 -2.41 -17.39 -21.42
C GLY A 464 -2.77 -18.00 -22.78
N PHE A 465 -2.00 -19.00 -23.18
CA PHE A 465 -2.24 -19.82 -24.35
C PHE A 465 -3.38 -20.81 -24.10
N GLU A 466 -4.29 -20.93 -25.05
CA GLU A 466 -5.23 -22.06 -25.10
C GLU A 466 -4.48 -23.39 -25.33
N LEU A 467 -5.16 -24.50 -25.04
CA LEU A 467 -4.58 -25.84 -25.19
C LEU A 467 -4.16 -26.15 -26.64
N ALA A 468 -4.82 -25.55 -27.64
CA ALA A 468 -4.44 -25.65 -29.05
C ALA A 468 -3.11 -24.94 -29.36
N ASP A 469 -2.85 -23.78 -28.73
CA ASP A 469 -1.72 -22.91 -29.05
C ASP A 469 -0.45 -23.21 -28.25
N ILE A 470 -0.57 -23.83 -27.07
CA ILE A 470 0.58 -24.08 -26.19
C ILE A 470 1.69 -24.92 -26.86
N LEU A 471 1.32 -25.84 -27.76
CA LEU A 471 2.26 -26.60 -28.57
C LEU A 471 3.03 -25.71 -29.56
N SER A 472 2.35 -24.76 -30.21
CA SER A 472 2.94 -23.81 -31.15
C SER A 472 3.89 -22.85 -30.42
N ALA A 473 3.47 -22.33 -29.27
CA ALA A 473 4.28 -21.51 -28.37
C ALA A 473 5.55 -22.25 -27.93
N ALA A 474 5.41 -23.46 -27.38
CA ALA A 474 6.55 -24.27 -26.94
C ALA A 474 7.51 -24.62 -28.10
N ARG A 475 7.00 -24.99 -29.28
CA ARG A 475 7.81 -25.23 -30.48
C ARG A 475 8.57 -23.98 -30.93
N LEU A 476 7.95 -22.81 -30.90
CA LEU A 476 8.62 -21.55 -31.23
C LEU A 476 9.77 -21.25 -30.25
N VAL A 477 9.54 -21.43 -28.94
CA VAL A 477 10.59 -21.26 -27.92
C VAL A 477 11.72 -22.27 -28.07
N LEU A 478 11.40 -23.54 -28.33
CA LEU A 478 12.40 -24.59 -28.54
C LEU A 478 13.23 -24.36 -29.82
N ARG A 479 12.63 -23.85 -30.91
CA ARG A 479 13.34 -23.46 -32.15
C ARG A 479 14.29 -22.28 -31.95
N LYS A 480 13.93 -21.30 -31.10
CA LYS A 480 14.76 -20.11 -30.81
C LYS A 480 15.76 -20.33 -29.67
N SER A 481 16.21 -21.57 -29.44
CA SER A 481 16.94 -21.95 -28.22
C SER A 481 18.27 -21.27 -27.97
N GLN A 482 18.97 -20.80 -29.02
CA GLN A 482 20.20 -20.01 -28.84
C GLN A 482 19.94 -18.67 -28.14
N ARG A 483 18.69 -18.20 -28.15
CA ARG A 483 18.25 -16.93 -27.57
C ARG A 483 17.37 -17.12 -26.34
N TRP A 484 16.55 -18.16 -26.33
CA TRP A 484 15.53 -18.39 -25.31
C TRP A 484 15.68 -19.75 -24.64
N GLN A 485 15.23 -19.84 -23.39
CA GLN A 485 15.09 -21.07 -22.62
C GLN A 485 13.63 -21.24 -22.23
N LEU A 486 13.01 -22.34 -22.61
CA LEU A 486 11.73 -22.75 -22.04
C LEU A 486 12.02 -23.22 -20.61
N ALA A 487 11.80 -22.33 -19.64
CA ALA A 487 12.15 -22.54 -18.23
C ALA A 487 10.96 -23.13 -17.44
N GLY A 488 9.73 -22.76 -17.79
CA GLY A 488 8.55 -23.28 -17.13
C GLY A 488 7.24 -23.18 -17.92
N VAL A 489 6.19 -23.75 -17.33
CA VAL A 489 4.80 -23.69 -17.79
C VAL A 489 3.92 -23.48 -16.56
N TYR A 490 2.93 -22.61 -16.65
CA TYR A 490 2.12 -22.26 -15.49
C TYR A 490 0.68 -21.91 -15.81
N THR A 491 -0.17 -21.93 -14.80
CA THR A 491 -1.52 -21.35 -14.90
C THR A 491 -1.90 -20.63 -13.60
N HIS A 492 -3.07 -20.01 -13.62
CA HIS A 492 -3.72 -19.38 -12.48
C HIS A 492 -5.19 -19.84 -12.44
N THR A 493 -5.58 -20.50 -11.35
CA THR A 493 -6.95 -20.99 -11.15
C THR A 493 -7.86 -19.84 -10.69
N CYS A 494 -9.10 -19.77 -11.19
CA CYS A 494 -10.03 -18.67 -10.91
C CYS A 494 -10.75 -18.81 -9.56
N CYS A 495 -11.10 -20.03 -9.17
CA CYS A 495 -12.04 -20.29 -8.08
C CYS A 495 -11.56 -21.42 -7.18
N ALA A 496 -10.40 -21.27 -6.50
CA ALA A 496 -9.86 -22.32 -5.63
C ALA A 496 -10.76 -22.77 -4.45
N GLN A 497 -11.84 -22.04 -4.18
CA GLN A 497 -12.90 -22.43 -3.23
C GLN A 497 -13.96 -23.36 -3.86
N ASP A 498 -14.14 -23.30 -5.18
CA ASP A 498 -14.99 -24.23 -5.94
C ASP A 498 -14.17 -25.45 -6.37
N ALA A 499 -14.56 -26.62 -5.86
CA ALA A 499 -13.85 -27.86 -6.14
C ALA A 499 -13.97 -28.31 -7.60
N GLU A 500 -15.11 -28.11 -8.29
CA GLU A 500 -15.25 -28.59 -9.68
C GLU A 500 -14.60 -27.65 -10.68
N MET A 501 -14.77 -26.34 -10.54
CA MET A 501 -14.04 -25.37 -11.38
C MET A 501 -12.53 -25.56 -11.22
N THR A 502 -12.05 -25.74 -9.99
CA THR A 502 -10.63 -26.05 -9.74
C THR A 502 -10.21 -27.37 -10.38
N ARG A 503 -10.99 -28.45 -10.24
CA ARG A 503 -10.68 -29.73 -10.91
C ARG A 503 -10.62 -29.57 -12.42
N ARG A 504 -11.57 -28.87 -13.05
CA ARG A 504 -11.59 -28.62 -14.50
C ARG A 504 -10.34 -27.89 -14.97
N SER A 505 -9.95 -26.82 -14.28
CA SER A 505 -8.72 -26.07 -14.57
C SER A 505 -7.45 -26.93 -14.41
N LEU A 506 -7.37 -27.75 -13.36
CA LEU A 506 -6.25 -28.67 -13.18
C LEU A 506 -6.21 -29.78 -14.24
N ARG A 507 -7.36 -30.28 -14.74
CA ARG A 507 -7.42 -31.21 -15.87
C ARG A 507 -6.85 -30.56 -17.15
N ALA A 508 -7.33 -29.37 -17.52
CA ALA A 508 -6.86 -28.63 -18.69
C ALA A 508 -5.36 -28.30 -18.62
N PHE A 509 -4.90 -27.80 -17.47
CA PHE A 509 -3.49 -27.50 -17.25
C PHE A 509 -2.59 -28.75 -17.31
N SER A 510 -3.03 -29.87 -16.74
CA SER A 510 -2.29 -31.13 -16.80
C SER A 510 -2.11 -31.64 -18.23
N ALA A 511 -3.13 -31.50 -19.08
CA ALA A 511 -3.01 -31.82 -20.51
C ALA A 511 -1.94 -30.95 -21.18
N ALA A 512 -1.96 -29.63 -20.97
CA ALA A 512 -0.95 -28.71 -21.51
C ALA A 512 0.47 -29.04 -21.02
N VAL A 513 0.66 -29.38 -19.74
CA VAL A 513 1.96 -29.78 -19.18
C VAL A 513 2.50 -31.04 -19.87
N VAL A 514 1.67 -32.09 -20.02
CA VAL A 514 2.09 -33.32 -20.73
C VAL A 514 2.51 -33.03 -22.17
N LEU A 515 1.75 -32.19 -22.89
CA LEU A 515 2.07 -31.79 -24.26
C LEU A 515 3.43 -31.07 -24.35
N VAL A 516 3.70 -30.14 -23.43
CA VAL A 516 5.00 -29.42 -23.41
C VAL A 516 6.14 -30.34 -22.97
N GLU A 517 5.95 -31.21 -21.98
CA GLU A 517 6.97 -32.17 -21.56
C GLU A 517 7.37 -33.13 -22.68
N VAL A 518 6.41 -33.64 -23.46
CA VAL A 518 6.68 -34.50 -24.62
C VAL A 518 7.52 -33.77 -25.67
N LEU A 519 7.19 -32.50 -25.98
CA LEU A 519 8.01 -31.67 -26.89
C LEU A 519 9.43 -31.44 -26.35
N VAL A 520 9.56 -31.14 -25.06
CA VAL A 520 10.86 -30.88 -24.41
C VAL A 520 11.74 -32.13 -24.46
N ARG A 521 11.21 -33.30 -24.06
CA ARG A 521 11.92 -34.59 -24.11
C ARG A 521 12.27 -34.98 -25.56
N GLY A 522 11.33 -34.81 -26.49
CA GLY A 522 11.53 -35.11 -27.92
C GLY A 522 12.54 -34.21 -28.63
N SER A 523 12.94 -33.08 -28.04
CA SER A 523 13.89 -32.13 -28.66
C SER A 523 15.37 -32.58 -28.64
N GLY A 524 15.66 -33.82 -28.24
CA GLY A 524 17.02 -34.38 -28.15
C GLY A 524 17.89 -33.77 -27.05
N ARG A 525 17.37 -32.81 -26.28
CA ARG A 525 18.10 -32.15 -25.20
C ARG A 525 18.20 -33.10 -24.02
N ARG A 526 19.41 -33.58 -23.75
CA ARG A 526 19.78 -34.17 -22.46
C ARG A 526 19.62 -33.12 -21.36
N HIS A 527 18.41 -32.99 -20.81
CA HIS A 527 18.05 -32.11 -19.69
C HIS A 527 18.74 -32.59 -18.41
N ARG A 528 20.06 -32.36 -18.32
CA ARG A 528 20.91 -32.93 -17.27
C ARG A 528 20.84 -32.20 -15.92
N ARG A 529 19.98 -31.17 -15.79
CA ARG A 529 19.61 -30.48 -14.52
C ARG A 529 18.40 -29.53 -14.64
N ASP A 530 18.15 -28.95 -15.81
CA ASP A 530 17.07 -27.97 -16.00
C ASP A 530 15.69 -28.63 -16.15
N VAL A 531 15.10 -29.05 -15.03
CA VAL A 531 13.71 -29.57 -15.01
C VAL A 531 12.74 -28.44 -15.37
N LEU A 532 11.86 -28.68 -16.33
CA LEU A 532 10.77 -27.77 -16.70
C LEU A 532 9.97 -27.38 -15.44
N GLN A 533 9.97 -26.09 -15.10
CA GLN A 533 9.34 -25.62 -13.87
C GLN A 533 7.83 -25.48 -14.06
N VAL A 534 7.08 -26.46 -13.56
CA VAL A 534 5.62 -26.43 -13.60
C VAL A 534 5.07 -25.78 -12.33
N HIS A 535 4.22 -24.76 -12.45
CA HIS A 535 3.68 -24.05 -11.29
C HIS A 535 2.23 -23.55 -11.41
N ILE A 536 1.49 -23.55 -10.31
CA ILE A 536 0.07 -23.13 -10.25
C ILE A 536 -0.12 -22.02 -9.21
N GLY A 537 -0.97 -21.05 -9.51
CA GLY A 537 -1.44 -20.04 -8.56
C GLY A 537 -2.97 -19.96 -8.54
N GLY A 538 -3.52 -19.02 -7.77
CA GLY A 538 -4.97 -18.80 -7.68
C GLY A 538 -5.62 -19.27 -6.37
N GLY A 539 -4.93 -19.14 -5.23
CA GLY A 539 -5.55 -19.35 -3.90
C GLY A 539 -5.38 -20.74 -3.28
N LEU A 540 -4.69 -21.68 -3.94
CA LEU A 540 -4.41 -23.02 -3.40
C LEU A 540 -3.56 -23.05 -2.11
N GLY A 541 -2.95 -21.93 -1.71
CA GLY A 541 -2.23 -21.80 -0.45
C GLY A 541 -3.11 -21.49 0.77
N SER A 542 -4.44 -21.41 0.59
CA SER A 542 -5.40 -21.08 1.66
C SER A 542 -5.93 -22.33 2.36
N PRO A 543 -6.23 -22.27 3.68
CA PRO A 543 -6.83 -23.39 4.39
C PRO A 543 -8.29 -23.58 3.98
N GLY A 544 -8.59 -24.67 3.28
CA GLY A 544 -9.95 -25.08 2.94
C GLY A 544 -9.99 -26.48 2.34
N GLU A 545 -11.16 -27.11 2.31
CA GLU A 545 -11.28 -28.50 1.88
C GLU A 545 -11.10 -28.68 0.37
N ALA A 546 -11.74 -27.82 -0.44
CA ALA A 546 -11.54 -27.78 -1.89
C ALA A 546 -10.05 -27.58 -2.24
N GLN A 547 -9.37 -26.66 -1.58
CA GLN A 547 -7.94 -26.41 -1.75
C GLN A 547 -7.09 -27.62 -1.33
N ARG A 548 -7.40 -28.29 -0.22
CA ARG A 548 -6.68 -29.49 0.23
C ARG A 548 -6.87 -30.67 -0.72
N SER A 549 -8.07 -30.87 -1.25
CA SER A 549 -8.38 -31.90 -2.26
C SER A 549 -7.68 -31.61 -3.60
N ALA A 550 -7.82 -30.38 -4.10
CA ALA A 550 -7.12 -29.91 -5.29
C ALA A 550 -5.61 -30.04 -5.13
N LEU A 551 -5.04 -29.63 -3.98
CA LEU A 551 -3.65 -29.87 -3.63
C LEU A 551 -3.37 -31.36 -3.70
N ALA A 552 -4.06 -32.25 -2.99
CA ALA A 552 -3.75 -33.69 -2.96
C ALA A 552 -3.58 -34.31 -4.36
N SER A 553 -4.36 -33.86 -5.36
CA SER A 553 -4.27 -34.32 -6.75
C SER A 553 -3.00 -33.91 -7.52
N LEU A 554 -2.28 -32.87 -7.10
CA LEU A 554 -1.14 -32.33 -7.87
C LEU A 554 0.12 -33.20 -7.78
N PRO A 555 0.91 -33.34 -8.87
CA PRO A 555 2.25 -33.91 -8.81
C PRO A 555 3.15 -33.18 -7.80
N ARG A 556 3.89 -33.92 -6.95
CA ARG A 556 4.71 -33.33 -5.87
C ARG A 556 5.84 -32.40 -6.33
N HIS A 557 6.31 -32.59 -7.56
CA HIS A 557 7.37 -31.77 -8.15
C HIS A 557 6.87 -30.42 -8.71
N TRP A 558 5.54 -30.22 -8.80
CA TRP A 558 4.96 -28.93 -9.17
C TRP A 558 5.06 -27.94 -8.02
N MET A 559 5.18 -26.66 -8.36
CA MET A 559 5.28 -25.57 -7.41
C MET A 559 3.94 -24.85 -7.23
N VAL A 560 3.55 -24.64 -5.98
CA VAL A 560 2.36 -23.83 -5.64
C VAL A 560 2.80 -22.41 -5.35
N ARG A 561 2.20 -21.44 -6.05
CA ARG A 561 2.43 -20.00 -5.89
C ARG A 561 1.43 -19.45 -4.87
N VAL A 562 1.93 -18.87 -3.78
CA VAL A 562 1.12 -18.31 -2.69
C VAL A 562 1.49 -16.84 -2.50
N GLY A 563 0.47 -15.97 -2.50
CA GLY A 563 0.60 -14.54 -2.25
C GLY A 563 0.09 -14.19 -0.85
N GLN A 564 -1.08 -13.58 -0.78
CA GLN A 564 -1.72 -13.03 0.42
C GLN A 564 -1.58 -13.89 1.69
N ALA A 565 -1.78 -15.21 1.62
CA ALA A 565 -1.66 -16.10 2.78
C ALA A 565 -0.25 -16.14 3.44
N LEU A 566 0.80 -15.65 2.77
CA LEU A 566 2.13 -15.42 3.38
C LEU A 566 2.17 -14.18 4.27
N PHE A 567 1.39 -13.15 3.93
CA PHE A 567 1.32 -11.84 4.61
C PHE A 567 0.17 -11.75 5.61
N GLY A 568 -0.67 -12.78 5.66
CA GLY A 568 -1.90 -12.82 6.46
C GLY A 568 -3.09 -13.12 5.58
N SER A 569 -3.84 -14.17 5.91
CA SER A 569 -5.21 -14.30 5.42
C SER A 569 -6.09 -13.37 6.25
N PRO A 570 -7.02 -12.61 5.65
CA PRO A 570 -8.23 -12.26 6.39
C PRO A 570 -8.90 -13.58 6.80
N GLY A 571 -9.09 -13.80 8.10
CA GLY A 571 -9.96 -14.89 8.56
C GLY A 571 -11.37 -14.74 7.97
N PRO A 572 -12.15 -15.83 7.82
CA PRO A 572 -13.56 -15.70 7.49
C PRO A 572 -14.27 -14.90 8.59
N GLY A 573 -14.67 -13.67 8.28
CA GLY A 573 -15.23 -12.70 9.23
C GLY A 573 -14.26 -11.62 9.75
N GLU A 574 -12.95 -11.77 9.51
CA GLU A 574 -12.01 -10.66 9.70
C GLU A 574 -12.01 -9.79 8.44
N ALA A 575 -12.76 -8.67 8.50
CA ALA A 575 -12.42 -7.50 7.69
C ALA A 575 -10.93 -7.15 7.87
N PHE A 576 -10.35 -6.38 6.95
CA PHE A 576 -8.92 -6.04 6.93
C PHE A 576 -8.52 -5.07 8.07
N LEU A 577 -8.75 -5.49 9.31
CA LEU A 577 -8.14 -4.99 10.53
C LEU A 577 -6.66 -5.37 10.48
N GLY A 578 -5.90 -4.64 9.67
CA GLY A 578 -4.46 -4.64 9.75
C GLY A 578 -4.10 -4.31 11.19
N ARG A 579 -3.67 -5.32 11.95
CA ARG A 579 -3.09 -5.13 13.28
C ARG A 579 -1.78 -4.39 13.08
N LEU A 580 -1.88 -3.06 13.01
CA LEU A 580 -0.76 -2.14 13.02
C LEU A 580 -0.17 -2.20 14.44
N VAL A 581 0.65 -3.23 14.69
CA VAL A 581 1.32 -3.43 15.98
C VAL A 581 2.41 -2.37 16.09
N LEU A 582 2.05 -1.20 16.62
CA LEU A 582 2.95 -0.09 16.92
C LEU A 582 3.85 -0.41 18.12
N LEU A 583 4.76 -1.38 17.98
CA LEU A 583 5.70 -1.80 19.03
C LEU A 583 7.13 -2.08 18.52
N LYS A 584 7.87 -0.98 18.40
CA LYS A 584 9.25 -0.84 18.92
C LYS A 584 10.39 -1.54 18.14
N ALA A 585 11.00 -0.71 17.30
CA ALA A 585 12.44 -0.60 17.03
C ALA A 585 13.07 -1.61 16.06
N ALA A 586 13.17 -1.16 14.80
CA ALA A 586 14.16 -1.67 13.86
C ALA A 586 15.59 -1.56 14.44
N ARG A 587 16.21 -2.71 14.73
CA ARG A 587 17.67 -2.80 14.78
C ARG A 587 18.19 -2.73 13.35
N CYS A 588 18.83 -1.61 12.98
CA CYS A 588 19.58 -1.55 11.73
C CYS A 588 20.64 -2.66 11.72
N LEU A 589 20.54 -3.60 10.77
CA LEU A 589 21.52 -4.67 10.60
C LEU A 589 22.86 -4.05 10.19
N SER A 590 23.88 -4.20 11.04
CA SER A 590 25.25 -3.84 10.69
C SER A 590 25.77 -4.73 9.56
N PRO A 591 26.51 -4.20 8.57
CA PRO A 591 27.26 -5.03 7.65
C PRO A 591 28.31 -5.81 8.45
N GLY A 592 28.34 -7.13 8.28
CA GLY A 592 29.15 -8.02 9.09
C GLY A 592 30.65 -7.78 8.95
N ARG A 593 31.39 -7.82 10.08
CA ARG A 593 32.82 -8.13 10.04
C ARG A 593 33.00 -9.59 9.59
N PRO A 594 34.05 -9.92 8.83
CA PRO A 594 34.43 -11.32 8.65
C PRO A 594 34.83 -11.91 10.00
N LEU A 595 34.37 -13.13 10.28
CA LEU A 595 34.93 -13.97 11.33
C LEU A 595 36.41 -14.23 10.98
N ARG A 596 37.33 -13.61 11.73
CA ARG A 596 38.72 -14.11 11.78
C ARG A 596 38.72 -15.34 12.67
N ALA A 597 39.34 -16.41 12.18
CA ALA A 597 39.56 -17.61 12.96
C ALA A 597 40.56 -17.33 14.10
N ALA A 598 40.19 -17.81 15.29
CA ALA A 598 41.05 -18.21 16.40
C ALA A 598 40.30 -19.32 17.13
#